data_AF-G9MP02-F1
#
_entry.id   AF-G9MP02-F1
#
_cell.length_a   1.000
_cell.length_b   1.000
_cell.length_c   1.000
_cell.angle_alpha   90.00
_cell.angle_beta   90.00
_cell.angle_gamma   90.00
#
_symmetry.space_group_name_H-M   'P 1'
#
loop_
_entity.id
_entity.type
_entity.pdbx_description
1 polymer ?
#
loop_
_entity_poly.entity_id
_entity_poly.type
_entity_poly.pdbx_seq_one_letter_code
_entity_poly.pdbx_strand_id
1 'polypeptide(L)'
;MASRIGPRSVKDATRFTSTIPHATSKSATSAAPKASRIPGETPEQRVRRLRQAHLAAQKAQVSKADRVIDASRRFFDVAHRWTVGGLVMFTVVAGVVSVYSVWDMLRYNRARRAEWIEAQRKFEADELSTARLAYLKGDATEEQIALVEEANREAEEKGIRLPPLLSPPEHRTHFEEHVKTAFDAGKATESKGKGLLGFLWGGSNAGTENSTSAAAQSVGDAAKDAWEKEKQNQQNGGSLDQLALETGSSAAPEPKKKGWW
;
A
#
# COMPACT_ATOMS: atom_id res chain seq x y z
N MET A 1 55.86 -19.84 63.71
CA MET A 1 57.06 -20.15 62.90
C MET A 1 56.92 -19.42 61.56
N ALA A 2 57.29 -18.13 61.52
CA ALA A 2 57.21 -17.31 60.31
C ALA A 2 58.49 -17.51 59.48
N SER A 3 58.40 -18.24 58.38
CA SER A 3 59.50 -18.43 57.43
C SER A 3 59.60 -17.23 56.49
N ARG A 4 60.77 -16.59 56.50
CA ARG A 4 61.14 -15.43 55.68
C ARG A 4 61.05 -15.79 54.19
N ILE A 5 60.16 -15.13 53.44
CA ILE A 5 60.28 -15.04 51.99
C ILE A 5 61.44 -14.07 51.69
N GLY A 6 62.54 -14.59 51.16
CA GLY A 6 63.63 -13.77 50.60
C GLY A 6 63.22 -13.17 49.24
N PRO A 7 63.82 -12.04 48.81
CA PRO A 7 63.46 -11.36 47.57
C PRO A 7 63.79 -12.21 46.34
N ARG A 8 62.82 -12.37 45.45
CA ARG A 8 62.94 -13.14 44.20
C ARG A 8 63.93 -12.46 43.27
N SER A 9 64.99 -13.17 42.91
CA SER A 9 66.08 -12.67 42.05
C SER A 9 65.63 -12.56 40.60
N VAL A 10 65.98 -11.44 39.94
CA VAL A 10 65.65 -11.09 38.55
C VAL A 10 66.08 -12.16 37.53
N LYS A 11 67.05 -13.02 37.88
CA LYS A 11 67.49 -14.14 37.05
C LYS A 11 66.42 -15.24 36.84
N ASP A 12 65.36 -15.25 37.65
CA ASP A 12 64.26 -16.22 37.53
C ASP A 12 63.15 -15.74 36.55
N ALA A 13 63.16 -14.47 36.17
CA ALA A 13 62.10 -13.86 35.35
C ALA A 13 62.28 -14.05 33.83
N THR A 14 63.43 -14.55 33.36
CA THR A 14 63.74 -14.67 31.92
C THR A 14 64.09 -16.09 31.48
N ARG A 15 63.79 -17.11 32.27
CA ARG A 15 63.78 -18.48 31.75
C ARG A 15 62.49 -18.68 30.99
N PHE A 16 62.60 -18.48 29.68
CA PHE A 16 61.64 -18.83 28.63
C PHE A 16 60.89 -20.12 28.95
N THR A 17 59.77 -20.01 29.64
CA THR A 17 58.74 -21.03 29.64
C THR A 17 58.04 -20.89 28.30
N SER A 18 58.33 -21.83 27.40
CA SER A 18 57.54 -22.03 26.19
C SER A 18 56.07 -22.09 26.59
N THR A 19 55.30 -21.05 26.25
CA THR A 19 53.84 -21.03 26.38
C THR A 19 53.16 -21.74 25.21
N ILE A 20 53.91 -22.57 24.48
CA ILE A 20 53.36 -23.47 23.48
C ILE A 20 52.77 -24.66 24.25
N PRO A 21 51.45 -24.91 24.20
CA PRO A 21 50.89 -26.10 24.80
C PRO A 21 51.50 -27.32 24.10
N HIS A 22 52.42 -28.00 24.79
CA HIS A 22 52.90 -29.31 24.37
C HIS A 22 51.73 -30.28 24.51
N ALA A 23 51.03 -30.53 23.40
CA ALA A 23 50.03 -31.57 23.29
C ALA A 23 50.71 -32.92 23.52
N THR A 24 50.71 -33.39 24.77
CA THR A 24 50.99 -34.78 25.11
C THR A 24 49.78 -35.61 24.70
N SER A 25 49.63 -35.87 23.40
CA SER A 25 48.83 -36.99 22.95
C SER A 25 49.67 -38.23 23.18
N LYS A 26 49.39 -38.93 24.29
CA LYS A 26 49.66 -40.36 24.39
C LYS A 26 49.13 -40.97 23.10
N SER A 27 50.03 -41.45 22.24
CA SER A 27 49.70 -42.24 21.06
C SER A 27 48.98 -43.50 21.56
N ALA A 28 47.67 -43.38 21.76
CA ALA A 28 46.80 -44.53 21.78
C ALA A 28 47.08 -45.24 20.46
N THR A 29 47.54 -46.47 20.55
CA THR A 29 47.56 -47.46 19.48
C THR A 29 46.11 -47.72 19.04
N SER A 30 45.44 -46.71 18.51
CA SER A 30 44.22 -46.87 17.75
C SER A 30 44.68 -47.43 16.41
N ALA A 31 44.34 -48.70 16.19
CA ALA A 31 44.55 -49.37 14.93
C ALA A 31 44.12 -48.43 13.79
N ALA A 32 45.09 -47.95 13.02
CA ALA A 32 44.82 -47.18 11.82
C ALA A 32 43.85 -48.02 10.98
N PRO A 33 42.70 -47.47 10.53
CA PRO A 33 41.83 -48.21 9.64
C PRO A 33 42.68 -48.57 8.44
N LYS A 34 42.84 -49.87 8.18
CA LYS A 34 43.62 -50.38 7.06
C LYS A 34 43.05 -49.74 5.80
N ALA A 35 43.69 -48.67 5.32
CA ALA A 35 43.30 -48.04 4.08
C ALA A 35 43.52 -49.09 2.99
N SER A 36 42.43 -49.70 2.54
CA SER A 36 42.44 -50.64 1.44
C SER A 36 43.14 -49.94 0.28
N ARG A 37 44.29 -50.48 -0.12
CA ARG A 37 44.99 -50.03 -1.33
C ARG A 37 44.10 -50.47 -2.47
N ILE A 38 43.48 -49.51 -3.14
CA ILE A 38 42.71 -49.78 -4.36
C ILE A 38 43.78 -50.05 -5.44
N PRO A 39 43.82 -51.25 -6.03
CA PRO A 39 44.84 -51.59 -7.02
C PRO A 39 44.68 -50.70 -8.27
N GLY A 40 45.74 -49.99 -8.67
CA GLY A 40 45.77 -49.18 -9.90
C GLY A 40 45.60 -47.66 -9.76
N GLU A 41 45.48 -47.08 -8.54
CA GLU A 41 45.42 -45.62 -8.38
C GLU A 41 46.80 -44.93 -8.58
N THR A 42 46.83 -43.80 -9.29
CA THR A 42 48.04 -42.97 -9.38
C THR A 42 48.37 -42.32 -8.02
N PRO A 43 49.65 -42.05 -7.72
CA PRO A 43 50.03 -41.48 -6.42
C PRO A 43 49.36 -40.13 -6.13
N GLU A 44 49.12 -39.30 -7.15
CA GLU A 44 48.43 -38.03 -6.98
C GLU A 44 46.94 -38.21 -6.63
N GLN A 45 46.29 -39.18 -7.28
CA GLN A 45 44.89 -39.51 -7.04
C GLN A 45 44.68 -40.05 -5.62
N ARG A 46 45.65 -40.82 -5.11
CA ARG A 46 45.69 -41.27 -3.71
C ARG A 46 45.72 -40.11 -2.73
N VAL A 47 46.59 -39.12 -2.97
CA VAL A 47 46.71 -37.96 -2.08
C VAL A 47 45.42 -37.12 -2.10
N ARG A 48 44.80 -36.94 -3.27
CA ARG A 48 43.51 -36.26 -3.39
C ARG A 48 42.42 -37.00 -2.60
N ARG A 49 42.33 -38.32 -2.74
CA ARG A 49 41.39 -39.16 -1.98
C ARG A 49 41.64 -39.09 -0.48
N LEU A 50 42.89 -39.15 -0.04
CA LEU A 50 43.24 -39.06 1.37
C LEU A 50 42.94 -37.68 1.95
N ARG A 51 43.22 -36.59 1.22
CA ARG A 51 42.81 -35.23 1.63
C ARG A 51 41.30 -35.10 1.69
N GLN A 52 40.58 -35.64 0.70
CA GLN A 52 39.12 -35.63 0.69
C GLN A 52 38.53 -36.45 1.84
N ALA A 53 39.08 -37.63 2.12
CA ALA A 53 38.68 -38.47 3.24
C ALA A 53 38.99 -37.80 4.59
N HIS A 54 40.12 -37.10 4.70
CA HIS A 54 40.49 -36.36 5.90
C HIS A 54 39.57 -35.15 6.13
N LEU A 55 39.28 -34.37 5.08
CA LEU A 55 38.31 -33.27 5.14
C LEU A 55 36.89 -33.79 5.40
N ALA A 56 36.52 -34.94 4.85
CA ALA A 56 35.24 -35.58 5.12
C ALA A 56 35.16 -36.07 6.57
N ALA A 57 36.23 -36.64 7.12
CA ALA A 57 36.30 -37.06 8.52
C ALA A 57 36.22 -35.87 9.48
N GLN A 58 36.91 -34.77 9.19
CA GLN A 58 36.77 -33.53 9.96
C GLN A 58 35.34 -32.97 9.89
N LYS A 59 34.71 -32.98 8.71
CA LYS A 59 33.31 -32.56 8.54
C LYS A 59 32.31 -33.52 9.20
N ALA A 60 32.66 -34.79 9.38
CA ALA A 60 31.84 -35.81 10.03
C ALA A 60 31.95 -35.78 11.57
N GLN A 61 33.03 -35.21 12.13
CA GLN A 61 33.16 -34.97 13.57
C GLN A 61 32.24 -33.86 14.08
N VAL A 62 31.75 -33.00 13.20
CA VAL A 62 30.71 -32.02 13.54
C VAL A 62 29.37 -32.73 13.60
N SER A 63 28.74 -32.74 14.78
CA SER A 63 27.41 -33.34 14.97
C SER A 63 26.39 -32.66 14.04
N LYS A 64 25.50 -33.47 13.44
CA LYS A 64 24.42 -32.93 12.58
C LYS A 64 23.55 -31.93 13.35
N ALA A 65 23.37 -32.13 14.65
CA ALA A 65 22.64 -31.21 15.51
C ALA A 65 23.35 -29.85 15.64
N ASP A 66 24.68 -29.84 15.77
CA ASP A 66 25.49 -28.63 15.87
C ASP A 66 25.42 -27.81 14.58
N ARG A 67 25.45 -28.48 13.42
CA ARG A 67 25.25 -27.81 12.12
C ARG A 67 23.86 -27.19 11.97
N VAL A 68 22.82 -27.82 12.52
CA VAL A 68 21.45 -27.26 12.53
C VAL A 68 21.37 -26.05 13.46
N ILE A 69 22.03 -26.09 14.62
CA ILE A 69 22.08 -24.98 15.57
C ILE A 69 22.86 -23.79 14.99
N ASP A 70 23.98 -24.02 14.30
CA ASP A 70 24.72 -22.96 13.64
C ASP A 70 23.94 -22.33 12.47
N ALA A 71 23.19 -23.15 11.73
CA ALA A 71 22.32 -22.67 10.68
C ALA A 71 21.14 -21.86 11.25
N SER A 72 20.55 -22.29 12.37
CA SER A 72 19.42 -21.61 12.98
C SER A 72 19.79 -20.24 13.53
N ARG A 73 20.98 -20.09 14.14
CA ARG A 73 21.49 -18.78 14.58
C ARG A 73 21.60 -17.79 13.43
N ARG A 74 22.22 -18.21 12.33
CA ARG A 74 22.36 -17.37 11.13
C ARG A 74 21.02 -17.03 10.49
N PHE A 75 20.09 -17.98 10.48
CA PHE A 75 18.75 -17.73 9.97
C PHE A 75 18.00 -16.71 10.84
N PHE A 76 18.09 -16.83 12.16
CA PHE A 76 17.41 -15.92 13.08
C PHE A 76 17.96 -14.50 12.99
N ASP A 77 19.28 -14.34 12.86
CA ASP A 77 19.90 -13.02 12.66
C ASP A 77 19.49 -12.40 11.32
N VAL A 78 19.42 -13.19 10.25
CA VAL A 78 18.97 -12.70 8.94
C VAL A 78 17.47 -12.35 8.97
N ALA A 79 16.65 -13.20 9.58
CA ALA A 79 15.22 -12.97 9.72
C ALA A 79 14.96 -11.70 10.56
N HIS A 80 15.68 -11.52 11.67
CA HIS A 80 15.57 -10.33 12.50
C HIS A 80 15.97 -9.06 11.73
N ARG A 81 17.04 -9.10 10.95
CA ARG A 81 17.43 -7.96 10.10
C ARG A 81 16.39 -7.67 9.02
N TRP A 82 15.76 -8.70 8.47
CA TRP A 82 14.70 -8.55 7.47
C TRP A 82 13.42 -7.96 8.06
N THR A 83 13.00 -8.41 9.25
CA THR A 83 11.84 -7.84 9.94
C THR A 83 12.07 -6.40 10.39
N VAL A 84 13.26 -6.09 10.91
CA VAL A 84 13.63 -4.70 11.23
C VAL A 84 13.64 -3.83 9.97
N GLY A 85 14.24 -4.31 8.88
CA GLY A 85 14.23 -3.61 7.60
C GLY A 85 12.81 -3.39 7.06
N GLY A 86 11.94 -4.40 7.19
CA GLY A 86 10.53 -4.31 6.82
C GLY A 86 9.77 -3.30 7.67
N LEU A 87 10.01 -3.26 8.98
CA LEU A 87 9.37 -2.30 9.88
C LEU A 87 9.79 -0.87 9.56
N VAL A 88 11.08 -0.65 9.28
CA VAL A 88 11.62 0.66 8.87
C VAL A 88 11.05 1.11 7.52
N MET A 89 10.92 0.19 6.55
CA MET A 89 10.28 0.53 5.28
C MET A 89 8.79 0.84 5.46
N PHE A 90 8.09 0.09 6.31
CA PHE A 90 6.68 0.33 6.62
C PHE A 90 6.47 1.71 7.27
N THR A 91 7.35 2.13 8.20
CA THR A 91 7.23 3.45 8.82
C THR A 91 7.47 4.58 7.82
N VAL A 92 8.40 4.42 6.86
CA VAL A 92 8.60 5.39 5.78
C VAL A 92 7.35 5.50 4.90
N VAL A 93 6.77 4.36 4.50
CA VAL A 93 5.52 4.35 3.70
C VAL A 93 4.36 4.99 4.47
N ALA A 94 4.20 4.64 5.75
CA ALA A 94 3.18 5.24 6.61
C ALA A 94 3.37 6.76 6.76
N GLY A 95 4.61 7.23 6.87
CA GLY A 95 4.95 8.65 6.91
C GLY A 95 4.53 9.38 5.63
N VAL A 96 4.84 8.82 4.44
CA VAL A 96 4.42 9.39 3.16
C VAL A 96 2.90 9.45 3.04
N VAL A 97 2.20 8.38 3.44
CA VAL A 97 0.72 8.35 3.43
C VAL A 97 0.14 9.40 4.38
N SER A 98 0.74 9.62 5.55
CA SER A 98 0.30 10.66 6.49
C SER A 98 0.51 12.08 5.95
N VAL A 99 1.60 12.36 5.25
CA VAL A 99 1.81 13.67 4.62
C VAL A 99 0.80 13.87 3.48
N TYR A 100 0.56 12.82 2.70
CA TYR A 100 -0.41 12.86 1.61
C TYR A 100 -1.83 13.11 2.13
N SER A 101 -2.25 12.49 3.25
CA SER A 101 -3.59 12.70 3.81
C SER A 101 -3.81 14.13 4.29
N VAL A 102 -2.80 14.74 4.93
CA VAL A 102 -2.85 16.15 5.33
C VAL A 102 -2.95 17.06 4.10
N TRP A 103 -2.17 16.78 3.05
CA TRP A 103 -2.22 17.54 1.81
C TRP A 103 -3.59 17.44 1.12
N ASP A 104 -4.15 16.24 1.04
CA ASP A 104 -5.46 15.98 0.42
C ASP A 104 -6.58 16.73 1.14
N MET A 105 -6.59 16.71 2.48
CA MET A 105 -7.55 17.47 3.29
C MET A 105 -7.41 18.99 3.05
N LEU A 106 -6.19 19.52 2.98
CA LEU A 106 -5.97 20.95 2.75
C LEU A 106 -6.44 21.39 1.35
N ARG A 107 -6.18 20.56 0.33
CA ARG A 107 -6.63 20.82 -1.04
C ARG A 107 -8.16 20.84 -1.11
N TYR A 108 -8.80 19.83 -0.51
CA TYR A 108 -10.26 19.73 -0.45
C TYR A 108 -10.89 20.89 0.32
N ASN A 109 -10.38 21.22 1.50
CA ASN A 109 -10.88 22.35 2.29
C ASN A 109 -10.71 23.69 1.57
N ARG A 110 -9.62 23.86 0.81
CA ARG A 110 -9.41 25.08 0.02
C ARG A 110 -10.42 25.18 -1.12
N ALA A 111 -10.73 24.09 -1.80
CA ALA A 111 -11.79 24.05 -2.82
C ALA A 111 -13.16 24.36 -2.20
N ARG A 112 -13.50 23.71 -1.09
CA ARG A 112 -14.79 23.92 -0.42
C ARG A 112 -14.95 25.35 0.12
N ARG A 113 -13.88 25.95 0.64
CA ARG A 113 -13.88 27.36 1.06
C ARG A 113 -14.07 28.31 -0.12
N ALA A 114 -13.53 28.00 -1.29
CA ALA A 114 -13.74 28.82 -2.48
C ALA A 114 -15.21 28.83 -2.90
N GLU A 115 -15.87 27.66 -2.93
CA GLU A 115 -17.30 27.53 -3.20
C GLU A 115 -18.14 28.32 -2.19
N TRP A 116 -17.79 28.24 -0.90
CA TRP A 116 -18.50 28.96 0.15
C TRP A 116 -18.34 30.48 0.04
N ILE A 117 -17.14 30.98 -0.28
CA ILE A 117 -16.89 32.40 -0.50
C ILE A 117 -17.68 32.90 -1.72
N GLU A 118 -17.75 32.11 -2.80
CA GLU A 118 -18.55 32.46 -3.96
C GLU A 118 -20.04 32.51 -3.63
N ALA A 119 -20.55 31.55 -2.87
CA ALA A 119 -21.93 31.54 -2.39
C ALA A 119 -22.23 32.76 -1.50
N GLN A 120 -21.33 33.09 -0.56
CA GLN A 120 -21.49 34.24 0.33
C GLN A 120 -21.55 35.56 -0.46
N ARG A 121 -20.68 35.72 -1.46
CA ARG A 121 -20.72 36.87 -2.36
C ARG A 121 -22.02 36.97 -3.16
N LYS A 122 -22.62 35.84 -3.54
CA LYS A 122 -23.94 35.82 -4.19
C LYS A 122 -25.03 36.27 -3.22
N PHE A 123 -25.04 35.77 -1.98
CA PHE A 123 -25.99 36.24 -0.96
C PHE A 123 -25.85 37.73 -0.67
N GLU A 124 -24.62 38.24 -0.49
CA GLU A 124 -24.38 39.68 -0.29
C GLU A 124 -24.87 40.52 -1.49
N ALA A 125 -24.67 40.03 -2.72
CA ALA A 125 -25.17 40.70 -3.92
C ALA A 125 -26.71 40.68 -4.01
N ASP A 126 -27.35 39.57 -3.64
CA ASP A 126 -28.80 39.42 -3.61
C ASP A 126 -29.40 40.34 -2.51
N GLU A 127 -28.79 40.40 -1.33
CA GLU A 127 -29.17 41.32 -0.24
C GLU A 127 -29.04 42.79 -0.67
N LEU A 128 -27.94 43.16 -1.34
CA LEU A 128 -27.78 44.50 -1.91
C LEU A 128 -28.85 44.81 -2.96
N SER A 129 -29.16 43.88 -3.85
CA SER A 129 -30.18 44.07 -4.88
C SER A 129 -31.58 44.26 -4.27
N THR A 130 -31.93 43.46 -3.27
CA THR A 130 -33.23 43.51 -2.59
C THR A 130 -33.37 44.77 -1.74
N ALA A 131 -32.33 45.16 -1.00
CA ALA A 131 -32.29 46.41 -0.24
C ALA A 131 -32.47 47.63 -1.16
N ARG A 132 -31.86 47.63 -2.34
CA ARG A 132 -32.05 48.70 -3.34
C ARG A 132 -33.45 48.72 -3.92
N LEU A 133 -34.04 47.57 -4.20
CA LEU A 133 -35.43 47.50 -4.66
C LEU A 133 -36.39 48.05 -3.61
N ALA A 134 -36.20 47.69 -2.33
CA ALA A 134 -36.99 48.23 -1.22
C ALA A 134 -36.77 49.74 -1.04
N TYR A 135 -35.52 50.21 -1.17
CA TYR A 135 -35.15 51.62 -1.08
C TYR A 135 -35.85 52.44 -2.17
N LEU A 136 -35.83 51.96 -3.41
CA LEU A 136 -36.52 52.58 -4.54
C LEU A 136 -38.04 52.55 -4.38
N LYS A 137 -38.59 51.49 -3.77
CA LYS A 137 -40.02 51.36 -3.49
C LYS A 137 -40.50 52.27 -2.34
N GLY A 138 -39.58 52.74 -1.49
CA GLY A 138 -39.87 53.58 -0.33
C GLY A 138 -40.27 52.80 0.93
N ASP A 139 -40.18 51.46 0.91
CA ASP A 139 -40.56 50.56 2.02
C ASP A 139 -39.32 49.94 2.70
N ALA A 140 -38.12 50.48 2.49
CA ALA A 140 -36.87 49.91 3.03
C ALA A 140 -36.79 50.03 4.56
N THR A 141 -36.23 49.00 5.20
CA THR A 141 -35.85 49.06 6.62
C THR A 141 -34.62 49.95 6.80
N GLU A 142 -34.43 50.51 8.00
CA GLU A 142 -33.26 51.36 8.32
C GLU A 142 -31.93 50.66 8.04
N GLU A 143 -31.85 49.34 8.29
CA GLU A 143 -30.68 48.53 7.99
C GLU A 143 -30.42 48.39 6.48
N GLN A 144 -31.49 48.26 5.67
CA GLN A 144 -31.38 48.21 4.21
C GLN A 144 -30.97 49.57 3.62
N ILE A 145 -31.46 50.67 4.20
CA ILE A 145 -31.07 52.04 3.81
C ILE A 145 -29.56 52.23 4.05
N ALA A 146 -29.07 51.90 5.24
CA ALA A 146 -27.66 51.99 5.58
C ALA A 146 -26.77 51.13 4.66
N LEU A 147 -27.21 49.89 4.37
CA LEU A 147 -26.51 48.97 3.47
C LEU A 147 -26.40 49.52 2.03
N VAL A 148 -27.44 50.20 1.53
CA VAL A 148 -27.43 50.83 0.20
C VAL A 148 -26.55 52.07 0.17
N GLU A 149 -26.63 52.92 1.19
CA GLU A 149 -25.82 54.15 1.30
C GLU A 149 -24.33 53.84 1.44
N GLU A 150 -23.97 52.85 2.26
CA GLU A 150 -22.59 52.40 2.42
C GLU A 150 -22.04 51.82 1.10
N ALA A 151 -22.83 50.97 0.43
CA ALA A 151 -22.44 50.43 -0.87
C ALA A 151 -22.27 51.54 -1.93
N ASN A 152 -23.10 52.59 -1.89
CA ASN A 152 -22.97 53.75 -2.75
C ASN A 152 -21.71 54.56 -2.45
N ARG A 153 -21.39 54.79 -1.17
CA ARG A 153 -20.16 55.46 -0.75
C ARG A 153 -18.92 54.70 -1.19
N GLU A 154 -18.88 53.38 -0.98
CA GLU A 154 -17.75 52.55 -1.41
C GLU A 154 -17.55 52.54 -2.93
N ALA A 155 -18.64 52.57 -3.69
CA ALA A 155 -18.62 52.61 -5.13
C ALA A 155 -18.06 53.94 -5.66
N GLU A 156 -18.43 55.05 -5.02
CA GLU A 156 -17.89 56.38 -5.30
C GLU A 156 -16.40 56.46 -4.96
N GLU A 157 -15.98 55.94 -3.80
CA GLU A 157 -14.58 55.88 -3.38
C GLU A 157 -13.72 55.04 -4.34
N LYS A 158 -14.24 53.90 -4.81
CA LYS A 158 -13.56 53.02 -5.76
C LYS A 158 -13.65 53.53 -7.20
N GLY A 159 -14.45 54.57 -7.47
CA GLY A 159 -14.70 55.10 -8.80
C GLY A 159 -15.44 54.14 -9.74
N ILE A 160 -16.13 53.12 -9.19
CA ILE A 160 -16.78 52.04 -9.93
C ILE A 160 -18.26 52.05 -9.58
N ARG A 161 -19.15 52.09 -10.57
CA ARG A 161 -20.60 51.97 -10.34
C ARG A 161 -20.95 50.58 -9.82
N LEU A 162 -21.95 50.52 -8.95
CA LEU A 162 -22.39 49.26 -8.36
C LEU A 162 -22.90 48.28 -9.41
N PRO A 163 -22.79 46.97 -9.14
CA PRO A 163 -23.32 45.95 -10.04
C PRO A 163 -24.81 46.19 -10.32
N PRO A 164 -25.28 45.86 -11.54
CA PRO A 164 -26.66 46.09 -11.96
C PRO A 164 -27.63 45.31 -11.06
N LEU A 165 -28.79 45.93 -10.79
CA LEU A 165 -29.85 45.38 -9.92
C LEU A 165 -30.45 44.07 -10.41
N LEU A 166 -30.29 43.79 -11.70
CA LEU A 166 -30.76 42.58 -12.35
C LEU A 166 -29.54 41.91 -12.93
N SER A 167 -29.30 40.66 -12.55
CA SER A 167 -28.37 39.81 -13.26
C SER A 167 -28.81 39.74 -14.73
N PRO A 168 -27.85 39.79 -15.69
CA PRO A 168 -28.22 39.63 -17.09
C PRO A 168 -28.96 38.29 -17.24
N PRO A 169 -30.05 38.25 -18.04
CA PRO A 169 -30.87 37.06 -18.18
C PRO A 169 -30.01 35.86 -18.57
N GLU A 170 -29.88 34.89 -17.66
CA GLU A 170 -29.26 33.62 -17.98
C GLU A 170 -30.19 32.89 -18.95
N HIS A 171 -29.79 32.81 -20.22
CA HIS A 171 -30.43 31.93 -21.18
C HIS A 171 -30.17 30.47 -20.79
N ARG A 172 -30.98 29.95 -19.86
CA ARG A 172 -31.03 28.53 -19.52
C ARG A 172 -31.82 27.79 -20.58
N THR A 173 -31.20 27.50 -21.71
CA THR A 173 -31.74 26.50 -22.61
C THR A 173 -31.49 25.14 -21.97
N HIS A 174 -32.55 24.50 -21.46
CA HIS A 174 -32.56 23.15 -20.88
C HIS A 174 -31.97 22.04 -21.78
N PHE A 175 -31.54 22.38 -23.00
CA PHE A 175 -30.94 21.47 -23.97
C PHE A 175 -29.41 21.34 -23.82
N GLU A 176 -28.71 22.31 -23.23
CA GLU A 176 -27.24 22.25 -23.11
C GLU A 176 -26.74 21.47 -21.87
N GLU A 177 -27.55 21.35 -20.83
CA GLU A 177 -27.18 20.71 -19.57
C GLU A 177 -26.98 19.19 -19.73
N HIS A 178 -27.76 18.56 -20.60
CA HIS A 178 -27.65 17.14 -20.93
C HIS A 178 -26.56 16.83 -21.99
N VAL A 179 -26.18 17.82 -22.80
CA VAL A 179 -25.19 17.62 -23.87
C VAL A 179 -23.76 17.90 -23.41
N LYS A 180 -23.58 18.88 -22.51
CA LYS A 180 -22.26 19.16 -21.91
C LYS A 180 -21.79 18.05 -20.96
N THR A 181 -22.71 17.42 -20.23
CA THR A 181 -22.39 16.25 -19.39
C THR A 181 -21.92 15.03 -20.20
N ALA A 182 -22.37 14.86 -21.45
CA ALA A 182 -21.92 13.79 -22.33
C ALA A 182 -20.56 14.07 -23.00
N PHE A 183 -20.23 15.33 -23.29
CA PHE A 183 -18.97 15.71 -23.94
C PHE A 183 -17.80 15.91 -22.97
N ASP A 184 -18.03 16.39 -21.73
CA ASP A 184 -16.99 16.47 -20.69
C ASP A 184 -16.71 15.12 -20.00
N ALA A 185 -17.66 14.18 -20.01
CA ALA A 185 -17.43 12.80 -19.55
C ALA A 185 -16.39 12.05 -20.43
N GLY A 186 -16.17 12.51 -21.67
CA GLY A 186 -15.15 11.97 -22.57
C GLY A 186 -13.73 12.52 -22.35
N LYS A 187 -13.55 13.55 -21.49
CA LYS A 187 -12.24 14.18 -21.25
C LYS A 187 -11.77 14.12 -19.80
N ALA A 188 -12.59 13.58 -18.89
CA ALA A 188 -12.31 13.44 -17.46
C ALA A 188 -12.28 11.97 -16.96
N THR A 189 -11.88 11.02 -17.82
CA THR A 189 -11.60 9.63 -17.43
C THR A 189 -10.17 9.20 -17.81
N GLU A 190 -9.19 10.03 -17.46
CA GLU A 190 -7.79 9.61 -17.38
C GLU A 190 -7.16 10.09 -16.07
N SER A 191 -7.62 9.55 -14.95
CA SER A 191 -6.84 9.25 -13.74
C SER A 191 -7.76 8.99 -12.55
N LYS A 192 -7.54 7.86 -11.84
CA LYS A 192 -8.26 7.33 -10.67
C LYS A 192 -9.71 6.90 -10.94
N GLY A 193 -10.12 5.66 -10.73
CA GLY A 193 -9.45 4.51 -10.16
C GLY A 193 -10.43 3.34 -10.15
N LYS A 194 -10.06 2.26 -10.82
CA LYS A 194 -10.65 0.93 -10.64
C LYS A 194 -9.52 -0.10 -10.67
N GLY A 195 -8.58 0.09 -9.74
CA GLY A 195 -7.59 -0.91 -9.38
C GLY A 195 -8.29 -1.99 -8.55
N LEU A 196 -8.89 -2.93 -9.28
CA LEU A 196 -9.56 -4.11 -8.79
C LEU A 196 -8.59 -4.90 -7.90
N LEU A 197 -8.91 -4.96 -6.61
CA LEU A 197 -8.45 -5.95 -5.64
C LEU A 197 -8.78 -7.38 -6.13
N GLY A 198 -8.05 -7.84 -7.14
CA GLY A 198 -8.13 -9.18 -7.73
C GLY A 198 -6.76 -9.81 -8.01
N PHE A 199 -5.66 -9.12 -7.72
CA PHE A 199 -4.30 -9.68 -7.79
C PHE A 199 -3.85 -10.23 -6.42
N LEU A 200 -4.70 -11.01 -5.75
CA LEU A 200 -4.37 -11.65 -4.46
C LEU A 200 -4.30 -13.18 -4.50
N TRP A 201 -4.21 -13.84 -5.66
CA TRP A 201 -3.90 -15.29 -5.66
C TRP A 201 -3.48 -15.84 -7.05
N GLY A 202 -2.27 -16.41 -7.14
CA GLY A 202 -1.91 -17.37 -8.20
C GLY A 202 -1.07 -16.80 -9.35
N GLY A 203 0.21 -17.20 -9.40
CA GLY A 203 1.21 -16.65 -10.31
C GLY A 203 1.13 -17.10 -11.77
N SER A 204 1.83 -16.39 -12.64
CA SER A 204 3.02 -16.90 -13.35
C SER A 204 3.57 -15.84 -14.31
N ASN A 205 4.89 -15.71 -14.31
CA ASN A 205 5.66 -14.99 -15.31
C ASN A 205 5.45 -15.62 -16.69
N ALA A 206 5.15 -14.82 -17.72
CA ALA A 206 5.77 -14.94 -19.04
C ALA A 206 5.23 -13.86 -20.01
N GLY A 207 6.18 -13.17 -20.67
CA GLY A 207 6.06 -12.87 -22.10
C GLY A 207 5.15 -11.73 -22.52
N THR A 208 5.74 -10.55 -22.61
CA THR A 208 5.35 -9.51 -23.58
C THR A 208 5.32 -10.08 -25.00
N GLU A 209 4.44 -9.51 -25.84
CA GLU A 209 4.37 -9.63 -27.32
C GLU A 209 3.41 -10.70 -27.90
N ASN A 210 2.08 -10.47 -27.82
CA ASN A 210 1.08 -10.73 -28.91
C ASN A 210 -0.41 -10.56 -28.49
N SER A 211 -0.74 -9.72 -27.50
CA SER A 211 -2.08 -9.74 -26.86
C SER A 211 -3.06 -8.63 -27.27
N THR A 212 -2.82 -7.88 -28.35
CA THR A 212 -3.75 -6.81 -28.78
C THR A 212 -5.00 -7.33 -29.49
N SER A 213 -4.90 -8.45 -30.23
CA SER A 213 -6.07 -9.05 -30.92
C SER A 213 -6.94 -9.90 -29.98
N ALA A 214 -6.33 -10.64 -29.05
CA ALA A 214 -7.05 -11.48 -28.09
C ALA A 214 -7.81 -10.68 -27.03
N ALA A 215 -7.27 -9.53 -26.59
CA ALA A 215 -7.94 -8.64 -25.65
C ALA A 215 -9.13 -7.89 -26.30
N ALA A 216 -9.04 -7.54 -27.59
CA ALA A 216 -10.15 -6.92 -28.30
C ALA A 216 -11.31 -7.91 -28.54
N GLN A 217 -10.99 -9.19 -28.80
CA GLN A 217 -11.99 -10.24 -28.94
C GLN A 217 -12.69 -10.56 -27.61
N SER A 218 -11.95 -10.64 -26.50
CA SER A 218 -12.55 -10.93 -25.18
C SER A 218 -13.45 -9.81 -24.64
N VAL A 219 -13.15 -8.55 -24.96
CA VAL A 219 -14.03 -7.42 -24.64
C VAL A 219 -15.29 -7.45 -25.53
N GLY A 220 -15.15 -7.81 -26.81
CA GLY A 220 -16.28 -7.97 -27.72
C GLY A 220 -17.22 -9.10 -27.32
N ASP A 221 -16.68 -10.22 -26.84
CA ASP A 221 -17.46 -11.37 -26.39
C ASP A 221 -18.15 -11.09 -25.04
N ALA A 222 -17.48 -10.41 -24.10
CA ALA A 222 -18.12 -9.97 -22.86
C ALA A 222 -19.25 -8.95 -23.08
N ALA A 223 -19.15 -8.09 -24.10
CA ALA A 223 -20.21 -7.15 -24.46
C ALA A 223 -21.43 -7.85 -25.08
N LYS A 224 -21.21 -8.90 -25.90
CA LYS A 224 -22.29 -9.72 -26.45
C LYS A 224 -23.00 -10.53 -25.36
N ASP A 225 -22.24 -11.13 -24.44
CA ASP A 225 -22.80 -11.85 -23.29
C ASP A 225 -23.67 -10.94 -22.41
N ALA A 226 -23.21 -9.71 -22.15
CA ALA A 226 -23.98 -8.73 -21.40
C ALA A 226 -25.29 -8.34 -22.12
N TRP A 227 -25.24 -8.18 -23.45
CA TRP A 227 -26.42 -7.88 -24.26
C TRP A 227 -27.41 -9.05 -24.29
N GLU A 228 -26.93 -10.28 -24.46
CA GLU A 228 -27.78 -11.48 -24.47
C GLU A 228 -28.44 -11.70 -23.11
N LYS A 229 -27.73 -11.41 -22.02
CA LYS A 229 -28.29 -11.45 -20.66
C LYS A 229 -29.39 -10.40 -20.45
N GLU A 230 -29.23 -9.20 -20.98
CA GLU A 230 -30.28 -8.16 -20.93
C GLU A 230 -31.50 -8.54 -21.80
N LYS A 231 -31.26 -9.13 -22.97
CA LYS A 231 -32.35 -9.63 -23.83
C LYS A 231 -33.12 -10.78 -23.17
N GLN A 232 -32.43 -11.66 -22.44
CA GLN A 232 -33.07 -12.70 -21.64
C GLN A 232 -33.86 -12.11 -20.45
N ASN A 233 -33.34 -11.08 -19.77
CA ASN A 233 -34.09 -10.36 -18.75
C ASN A 233 -35.34 -9.67 -19.32
N GLN A 234 -35.31 -9.18 -20.56
CA GLN A 234 -36.50 -8.62 -21.21
C GLN A 234 -37.52 -9.69 -21.59
N GLN A 235 -37.09 -10.92 -21.92
CA GLN A 235 -37.99 -12.04 -22.24
C GLN A 235 -38.59 -12.71 -21.00
N ASN A 236 -37.78 -12.87 -19.94
CA ASN A 236 -38.15 -13.64 -18.75
C ASN A 236 -38.60 -12.75 -17.57
N GLY A 237 -38.60 -11.42 -17.75
CA GLY A 237 -38.76 -10.46 -16.65
C GLY A 237 -37.45 -10.30 -15.87
N GLY A 238 -37.26 -9.12 -15.28
CA GLY A 238 -36.04 -8.81 -14.55
C GLY A 238 -35.85 -9.71 -13.34
N SER A 239 -34.65 -9.71 -12.74
CA SER A 239 -34.37 -10.54 -11.54
C SER A 239 -35.35 -10.27 -10.37
N LEU A 240 -35.97 -9.09 -10.36
CA LEU A 240 -36.99 -8.71 -9.37
C LEU A 240 -38.34 -9.41 -9.62
N ASP A 241 -38.72 -9.62 -10.88
CA ASP A 241 -39.98 -10.29 -11.25
C ASP A 241 -39.91 -11.80 -11.01
N GLN A 242 -38.72 -12.37 -11.19
CA GLN A 242 -38.46 -13.79 -10.92
C GLN A 242 -38.53 -14.13 -9.43
N LEU A 243 -38.12 -13.21 -8.55
CA LEU A 243 -38.23 -13.39 -7.10
C LEU A 243 -39.69 -13.45 -6.63
N ALA A 244 -40.61 -12.75 -7.29
CA ALA A 244 -42.04 -12.83 -6.98
C ALA A 244 -42.65 -14.18 -7.37
N LEU A 245 -42.20 -14.77 -8.49
CA LEU A 245 -42.59 -16.13 -8.91
C LEU A 245 -42.00 -17.21 -8.01
N GLU A 246 -40.74 -17.07 -7.59
CA GLU A 246 -40.07 -18.02 -6.69
C GLU A 246 -40.68 -18.01 -5.28
N THR A 247 -41.12 -16.84 -4.81
CA THR A 247 -41.84 -16.70 -3.53
C THR A 247 -43.29 -17.22 -3.62
N GLY A 248 -43.92 -17.16 -4.80
CA GLY A 248 -45.27 -17.67 -5.04
C GLY A 248 -45.34 -19.20 -5.26
N SER A 249 -44.28 -19.81 -5.80
CA SER A 249 -44.20 -21.28 -6.00
C SER A 249 -43.59 -22.05 -4.83
N SER A 250 -42.97 -21.38 -3.86
CA SER A 250 -42.38 -22.01 -2.68
C SER A 250 -43.37 -22.03 -1.51
N ALA A 251 -44.24 -23.03 -1.49
CA ALA A 251 -44.91 -23.43 -0.25
C ALA A 251 -43.84 -23.76 0.81
N ALA A 252 -43.88 -23.03 1.93
CA ALA A 252 -43.18 -23.14 3.22
C ALA A 252 -42.06 -24.20 3.40
N PRO A 253 -40.93 -23.80 4.03
CA PRO A 253 -40.70 -24.32 5.38
C PRO A 253 -40.16 -23.31 6.42
N GLU A 254 -40.50 -23.62 7.67
CA GLU A 254 -40.31 -22.94 8.96
C GLU A 254 -38.92 -22.33 9.30
N PRO A 255 -38.88 -21.32 10.21
CA PRO A 255 -37.67 -20.56 10.54
C PRO A 255 -36.76 -21.26 11.55
N LYS A 256 -35.52 -21.58 11.15
CA LYS A 256 -34.47 -22.05 12.08
C LYS A 256 -33.88 -20.89 12.88
N LYS A 257 -34.27 -20.80 14.15
CA LYS A 257 -33.60 -19.98 15.17
C LYS A 257 -32.16 -20.47 15.37
N LYS A 258 -31.17 -19.59 15.19
CA LYS A 258 -29.78 -19.81 15.63
C LYS A 258 -29.52 -18.98 16.89
N GLY A 259 -29.28 -19.67 18.00
CA GLY A 259 -28.84 -19.07 19.26
C GLY A 259 -27.35 -18.74 19.22
N TRP A 260 -26.99 -17.65 19.90
CA TRP A 260 -25.60 -17.27 20.18
C TRP A 260 -25.05 -18.09 21.35
N TRP A 261 -23.90 -18.69 21.12
CA TRP A 261 -22.87 -19.07 22.10
C TRP A 261 -21.58 -18.41 21.63
#